data_AF-A0A377TWV8-F1
#
_entry.id   AF-A0A377TWV8-F1
#
_cell.length_a   1.000
_cell.length_b   1.000
_cell.length_c   1.000
_cell.angle_alpha   90.00
_cell.angle_beta   90.00
_cell.angle_gamma   90.00
#
_symmetry.space_group_name_H-M   'P 1'
#
loop_
_entity.id
_entity.type
_entity.pdbx_description
1 polymer ?
#
loop_
_entity_poly.entity_id
_entity_poly.type
_entity_poly.pdbx_seq_one_letter_code
_entity_poly.pdbx_strand_id
1 'polypeptide(L)'
;MLTRYFSPQRKTWLTSLSVGIIVALLAGSIQFMVIYHNRAERFDAIINNVNTYLKSYFHDLRQTIDGLQPLVDQPCENIDSGLTSHAAFSPNVRAFLLVKNGIAFCSSATGAMNTPLSQLIPAIDISKPVAMAILPGTPMMPKSAALALWVGKPGDQNSGIFVSINANLTPYILYSARQNDFSGIALAIDHTAISTFSNRLVDPQTLHNAPIRQAQIEGLPLKVYLYANSWLAENTQFALLLGVVCGLLAGLLCYYVLTIKSDPRKSILLGIKNNQFYIVYQPVVNAQTLRISGVEVLMRWRHPVVGEIPPTFLLTWPKPSR
;
A
#
# COMPACT_ATOMS: atom_id res chain seq x y z
N MET A 1 4.74 1.17 57.55
CA MET A 1 4.06 2.44 57.20
C MET A 1 4.93 3.45 56.41
N LEU A 2 6.16 3.13 55.99
CA LEU A 2 7.03 4.03 55.20
C LEU A 2 6.81 4.00 53.67
N THR A 3 5.97 3.08 53.16
CA THR A 3 5.81 2.85 51.71
C THR A 3 4.94 3.88 51.00
N ARG A 4 4.22 4.76 51.72
CA ARG A 4 3.31 5.75 51.10
C ARG A 4 4.00 7.03 50.61
N TYR A 5 5.22 7.34 51.06
CA TYR A 5 5.89 8.62 50.73
C TYR A 5 6.81 8.55 49.51
N PHE A 6 7.26 7.36 49.09
CA PHE A 6 7.94 7.13 47.79
C PHE A 6 6.96 7.00 46.60
N SER A 7 5.66 7.18 46.84
CA SER A 7 4.58 7.00 45.86
C SER A 7 4.44 8.10 44.79
N PRO A 8 4.72 9.40 45.01
CA PRO A 8 4.36 10.43 44.03
C PRO A 8 5.23 10.37 42.78
N GLN A 9 6.55 10.20 42.92
CA GLN A 9 7.47 10.09 41.78
C GLN A 9 7.26 8.81 40.97
N ARG A 10 6.99 7.68 41.64
CA ARG A 10 6.67 6.42 40.94
C ARG A 10 5.35 6.54 40.18
N LYS A 11 4.35 7.22 40.77
CA LYS A 11 3.04 7.43 40.13
C LYS A 11 3.15 8.36 38.92
N THR A 12 3.91 9.46 39.02
CA THR A 12 4.13 10.37 37.88
C THR A 12 4.89 9.70 36.75
N TRP A 13 5.90 8.88 37.07
CA TRP A 13 6.64 8.10 36.08
C TRP A 13 5.75 7.06 35.38
N LEU A 14 4.95 6.30 36.14
CA LEU A 14 4.01 5.32 35.58
C LEU A 14 2.94 5.98 34.69
N THR A 15 2.33 7.09 35.13
CA THR A 15 1.34 7.80 34.30
C THR A 15 1.95 8.35 33.02
N SER A 16 3.16 8.90 33.11
CA SER A 16 3.90 9.41 31.95
C SER A 16 4.25 8.30 30.96
N LEU A 17 4.66 7.14 31.45
CA LEU A 17 4.95 5.96 30.63
C LEU A 17 3.69 5.45 29.93
N SER A 18 2.57 5.34 30.65
CA SER A 18 1.28 4.93 30.08
C SER A 18 0.80 5.89 28.99
N VAL A 19 0.90 7.21 29.22
CA VAL A 19 0.54 8.22 28.22
C VAL A 19 1.44 8.11 26.98
N GLY A 20 2.75 7.96 27.16
CA GLY A 20 3.68 7.79 26.05
C GLY A 20 3.39 6.54 25.21
N ILE A 21 3.08 5.40 25.84
CA ILE A 21 2.72 4.16 25.14
C ILE A 21 1.41 4.33 24.36
N ILE A 22 0.38 4.95 24.96
CA ILE A 22 -0.91 5.18 24.28
C ILE A 22 -0.70 6.06 23.04
N VAL A 23 0.07 7.15 23.17
CA VAL A 23 0.37 8.04 22.03
C VAL A 23 1.18 7.31 20.96
N ALA A 24 2.15 6.49 21.34
CA ALA A 24 2.94 5.70 20.39
C ALA A 24 2.07 4.74 19.57
N LEU A 25 1.16 4.01 20.23
CA LEU A 25 0.24 3.08 19.57
C LEU A 25 -0.75 3.81 18.67
N LEU A 26 -1.29 4.95 19.10
CA LEU A 26 -2.20 5.76 18.29
C LEU A 26 -1.50 6.33 17.07
N ALA A 27 -0.33 6.95 17.22
CA ALA A 27 0.42 7.51 16.10
C ALA A 27 0.86 6.43 15.11
N GLY A 28 1.38 5.29 15.62
CA GLY A 28 1.79 4.16 14.80
C GLY A 28 0.63 3.52 14.02
N SER A 29 -0.53 3.34 14.66
CA SER A 29 -1.72 2.77 14.01
C SER A 29 -2.30 3.70 12.93
N ILE A 30 -2.37 5.00 13.18
CA ILE A 30 -2.79 6.00 12.18
C ILE A 30 -1.86 5.95 10.98
N GLN A 31 -0.54 5.99 11.22
CA GLN A 31 0.45 5.95 10.13
C GLN A 31 0.35 4.65 9.32
N PHE A 32 0.17 3.51 9.99
CA PHE A 32 -0.03 2.23 9.33
C PHE A 32 -1.29 2.24 8.45
N MET A 33 -2.40 2.78 8.96
CA MET A 33 -3.66 2.90 8.23
C MET A 33 -3.53 3.80 6.99
N VAL A 34 -2.85 4.94 7.12
CA VAL A 34 -2.58 5.86 6.00
C VAL A 34 -1.73 5.18 4.93
N ILE A 35 -0.65 4.48 5.31
CA ILE A 35 0.20 3.74 4.36
C ILE A 35 -0.61 2.65 3.66
N TYR A 36 -1.42 1.91 4.40
CA TYR A 36 -2.28 0.85 3.85
C TYR A 36 -3.27 1.43 2.83
N HIS A 37 -3.98 2.50 3.18
CA HIS A 37 -4.96 3.14 2.31
C HIS A 37 -4.31 3.73 1.05
N ASN A 38 -3.24 4.49 1.19
CA ASN A 38 -2.50 5.04 0.04
C ASN A 38 -1.97 3.94 -0.88
N ARG A 39 -1.58 2.78 -0.32
CA ARG A 39 -1.14 1.63 -1.11
C ARG A 39 -2.29 1.00 -1.89
N ALA A 40 -3.46 0.82 -1.27
CA ALA A 40 -4.65 0.30 -1.93
C ALA A 40 -5.06 1.21 -3.10
N GLU A 41 -5.23 2.52 -2.84
CA GLU A 41 -5.59 3.51 -3.85
C GLU A 41 -4.61 3.54 -5.03
N ARG A 42 -3.29 3.44 -4.77
CA ARG A 42 -2.28 3.38 -5.84
C ARG A 42 -2.43 2.13 -6.70
N PHE A 43 -2.67 0.97 -6.12
CA PHE A 43 -2.87 -0.26 -6.90
C PHE A 43 -4.18 -0.25 -7.68
N ASP A 44 -5.24 0.32 -7.10
CA ASP A 44 -6.53 0.53 -7.78
C ASP A 44 -6.37 1.50 -8.96
N ALA A 45 -5.60 2.58 -8.78
CA ALA A 45 -5.28 3.50 -9.87
C ALA A 45 -4.47 2.82 -11.00
N ILE A 46 -3.46 2.00 -10.67
CA ILE A 46 -2.64 1.31 -11.68
C ILE A 46 -3.51 0.34 -12.50
N ILE A 47 -4.30 -0.52 -11.85
CA ILE A 47 -5.11 -1.50 -12.57
C ILE A 47 -6.17 -0.80 -13.44
N ASN A 48 -6.78 0.28 -12.95
CA ASN A 48 -7.75 1.06 -13.71
C ASN A 48 -7.12 1.78 -14.90
N ASN A 49 -5.92 2.35 -14.74
CA ASN A 49 -5.18 2.98 -15.83
C ASN A 49 -4.80 1.96 -16.91
N VAL A 50 -4.31 0.78 -16.52
CA VAL A 50 -3.97 -0.31 -17.45
C VAL A 50 -5.22 -0.79 -18.18
N ASN A 51 -6.32 -1.02 -17.44
CA ASN A 51 -7.59 -1.46 -18.01
C ASN A 51 -8.14 -0.43 -19.02
N THR A 52 -8.10 0.86 -18.68
CA THR A 52 -8.57 1.95 -19.55
C THR A 52 -7.69 2.09 -20.79
N TYR A 53 -6.37 2.02 -20.62
CA TYR A 53 -5.42 2.04 -21.74
C TYR A 53 -5.65 0.87 -22.70
N LEU A 54 -5.74 -0.35 -22.20
CA LEU A 54 -5.98 -1.53 -23.03
C LEU A 54 -7.36 -1.49 -23.70
N LYS A 55 -8.39 -1.05 -22.98
CA LYS A 55 -9.73 -0.86 -23.55
C LYS A 55 -9.71 0.13 -24.72
N SER A 56 -9.07 1.28 -24.57
CA SER A 56 -8.90 2.27 -25.66
C SER A 56 -8.08 1.69 -26.80
N TYR A 57 -6.94 1.08 -26.51
CA TYR A 57 -6.05 0.50 -27.51
C TYR A 57 -6.77 -0.54 -28.40
N PHE A 58 -7.49 -1.47 -27.78
CA PHE A 58 -8.23 -2.48 -28.54
C PHE A 58 -9.47 -1.93 -29.24
N HIS A 59 -10.07 -0.85 -28.73
CA HIS A 59 -11.15 -0.15 -29.43
C HIS A 59 -10.63 0.51 -30.72
N ASP A 60 -9.54 1.25 -30.65
CA ASP A 60 -8.91 1.91 -31.81
C ASP A 60 -8.37 0.89 -32.83
N LEU A 61 -7.80 -0.21 -32.32
CA LEU A 61 -7.35 -1.32 -33.16
C LEU A 61 -8.54 -1.98 -33.87
N ARG A 62 -9.66 -2.17 -33.17
CA ARG A 62 -10.89 -2.74 -33.76
C ARG A 62 -11.41 -1.85 -34.87
N GLN A 63 -11.46 -0.54 -34.67
CA GLN A 63 -11.87 0.42 -35.69
C GLN A 63 -10.95 0.36 -36.92
N THR A 64 -9.64 0.22 -36.71
CA THR A 64 -8.67 0.04 -37.80
C THR A 64 -8.93 -1.26 -38.57
N ILE A 65 -9.16 -2.37 -37.86
CA ILE A 65 -9.47 -3.68 -38.46
C ILE A 65 -10.77 -3.60 -39.28
N ASP A 66 -11.82 -2.96 -38.75
CA ASP A 66 -13.09 -2.83 -39.44
C ASP A 66 -12.93 -2.04 -40.76
N GLY A 67 -12.03 -1.05 -40.81
CA GLY A 67 -11.66 -0.34 -42.03
C GLY A 67 -10.87 -1.19 -43.05
N LEU A 68 -10.16 -2.23 -42.59
CA LEU A 68 -9.40 -3.16 -43.44
C LEU A 68 -10.26 -4.33 -43.94
N GLN A 69 -11.42 -4.61 -43.34
CA GLN A 69 -12.30 -5.74 -43.75
C GLN A 69 -12.65 -5.76 -45.25
N PRO A 70 -12.91 -4.63 -45.93
CA PRO A 70 -13.18 -4.63 -47.38
C PRO A 70 -12.00 -5.13 -48.23
N LEU A 71 -10.77 -5.09 -47.71
CA LEU A 71 -9.56 -5.53 -48.43
C LEU A 71 -9.44 -7.05 -48.49
N VAL A 72 -10.17 -7.80 -47.66
CA VAL A 72 -10.17 -9.28 -47.67
C VAL A 72 -10.63 -9.84 -49.03
N ASP A 73 -11.42 -9.06 -49.80
CA ASP A 73 -11.92 -9.47 -51.11
C ASP A 73 -10.99 -9.07 -52.27
N GLN A 74 -9.92 -8.32 -52.01
CA GLN A 74 -8.99 -7.81 -53.02
C GLN A 74 -7.73 -8.70 -53.14
N PRO A 75 -7.08 -8.75 -54.32
CA PRO A 75 -5.82 -9.47 -54.49
C PRO A 75 -4.69 -8.76 -53.74
N CYS A 76 -3.76 -9.54 -53.16
CA CYS A 76 -2.69 -9.02 -52.31
C CYS A 76 -1.79 -7.98 -53.03
N GLU A 77 -1.55 -8.16 -54.33
CA GLU A 77 -0.74 -7.27 -55.17
C GLU A 77 -1.22 -5.81 -55.19
N ASN A 78 -2.52 -5.58 -54.97
CA ASN A 78 -3.10 -4.23 -55.00
C ASN A 78 -3.15 -3.55 -53.62
N ILE A 79 -2.94 -4.31 -52.54
CA ILE A 79 -3.22 -3.87 -51.16
C ILE A 79 -2.01 -3.98 -50.23
N ASP A 80 -0.93 -4.64 -50.64
CA ASP A 80 0.26 -4.91 -49.83
C ASP A 80 0.89 -3.63 -49.24
N SER A 81 1.04 -2.59 -50.05
CA SER A 81 1.63 -1.30 -49.69
C SER A 81 0.75 -0.54 -48.69
N GLY A 82 -0.57 -0.52 -48.93
CA GLY A 82 -1.55 0.06 -48.02
C GLY A 82 -1.59 -0.68 -46.67
N LEU A 83 -1.59 -2.01 -46.71
CA LEU A 83 -1.59 -2.85 -45.50
C LEU A 83 -0.29 -2.69 -44.69
N THR A 84 0.85 -2.59 -45.37
CA THR A 84 2.16 -2.30 -44.76
C THR A 84 2.16 -0.92 -44.10
N SER A 85 1.62 0.10 -44.76
CA SER A 85 1.48 1.45 -44.20
C SER A 85 0.62 1.44 -42.94
N HIS A 86 -0.55 0.78 -42.98
CA HIS A 86 -1.41 0.65 -41.81
C HIS A 86 -0.71 -0.08 -40.66
N ALA A 87 0.05 -1.14 -40.92
CA ALA A 87 0.84 -1.82 -39.89
C ALA A 87 1.93 -0.92 -39.30
N ALA A 88 2.65 -0.16 -40.13
CA ALA A 88 3.74 0.72 -39.70
C ALA A 88 3.26 1.88 -38.82
N PHE A 89 2.06 2.41 -39.08
CA PHE A 89 1.48 3.52 -38.31
C PHE A 89 0.53 3.07 -37.19
N SER A 90 0.29 1.78 -37.01
CA SER A 90 -0.51 1.24 -35.90
C SER A 90 0.38 0.91 -34.70
N PRO A 91 0.23 1.59 -33.55
CA PRO A 91 1.08 1.34 -32.38
C PRO A 91 1.04 -0.12 -31.94
N ASN A 92 2.22 -0.66 -31.63
CA ASN A 92 2.41 -2.04 -31.17
C ASN A 92 1.91 -3.14 -32.12
N VAL A 93 1.41 -2.84 -33.32
CA VAL A 93 1.07 -3.88 -34.30
C VAL A 93 2.37 -4.37 -34.95
N ARG A 94 2.56 -5.69 -35.01
CA ARG A 94 3.69 -6.32 -35.72
C ARG A 94 3.33 -6.62 -37.17
N ALA A 95 2.15 -7.17 -37.40
CA ALA A 95 1.65 -7.43 -38.73
C ALA A 95 0.13 -7.63 -38.75
N PHE A 96 -0.51 -7.20 -39.85
CA PHE A 96 -1.84 -7.58 -40.26
C PHE A 96 -1.77 -8.72 -41.28
N LEU A 97 -2.60 -9.74 -41.11
CA LEU A 97 -2.78 -10.83 -42.06
C LEU A 97 -4.24 -10.89 -42.48
N LEU A 98 -4.47 -10.89 -43.79
CA LEU A 98 -5.81 -11.08 -44.37
C LEU A 98 -6.01 -12.57 -44.62
N VAL A 99 -7.13 -13.09 -44.13
CA VAL A 99 -7.49 -14.51 -44.20
C VAL A 99 -8.78 -14.64 -44.98
N LYS A 100 -8.78 -15.52 -45.98
CA LYS A 100 -9.95 -15.84 -46.79
C LYS A 100 -10.12 -17.34 -46.83
N ASN A 101 -11.31 -17.84 -46.48
CA ASN A 101 -11.61 -19.28 -46.41
C ASN A 101 -10.61 -20.07 -45.54
N GLY A 102 -10.13 -19.50 -44.43
CA GLY A 102 -9.16 -20.11 -43.52
C GLY A 102 -7.70 -20.06 -44.00
N ILE A 103 -7.44 -19.49 -45.17
CA ILE A 103 -6.10 -19.34 -45.74
C ILE A 103 -5.64 -17.90 -45.59
N ALA A 104 -4.51 -17.70 -44.91
CA ALA A 104 -3.82 -16.42 -44.91
C ALA A 104 -3.20 -16.21 -46.30
N PHE A 105 -3.66 -15.16 -47.00
CA PHE A 105 -3.26 -14.89 -48.38
C PHE A 105 -2.40 -13.64 -48.54
N CYS A 106 -2.45 -12.71 -47.59
CA CYS A 106 -1.68 -11.46 -47.63
C CYS A 106 -1.23 -11.07 -46.22
N SER A 107 0.02 -10.61 -46.11
CA SER A 107 0.64 -10.16 -44.87
C SER A 107 1.28 -8.80 -45.06
N SER A 108 1.06 -7.90 -44.11
CA SER A 108 1.68 -6.58 -44.09
C SER A 108 3.21 -6.61 -43.89
N ALA A 109 3.78 -7.77 -43.53
CA ALA A 109 5.21 -7.91 -43.24
C ALA A 109 5.95 -8.74 -44.31
N THR A 110 5.28 -9.70 -44.93
CA THR A 110 5.90 -10.65 -45.88
C THR A 110 5.25 -10.65 -47.26
N GLY A 111 4.21 -9.85 -47.48
CA GLY A 111 3.48 -9.79 -48.74
C GLY A 111 2.56 -11.00 -48.97
N ALA A 112 2.41 -11.38 -50.24
CA ALA A 112 1.56 -12.49 -50.66
C ALA A 112 2.01 -13.83 -50.06
N MET A 113 1.04 -14.62 -49.63
CA MET A 113 1.27 -15.93 -49.03
C MET A 113 0.11 -16.87 -49.36
N ASN A 114 0.28 -18.16 -49.06
CA ASN A 114 -0.76 -19.15 -49.21
C ASN A 114 -0.59 -20.20 -48.11
N THR A 115 -0.96 -19.85 -46.88
CA THR A 115 -0.73 -20.70 -45.72
C THR A 115 -1.99 -20.78 -44.87
N PRO A 116 -2.47 -21.99 -44.50
CA PRO A 116 -3.59 -22.13 -43.58
C PRO A 116 -3.33 -21.42 -42.25
N LEU A 117 -4.30 -20.63 -41.76
CA LEU A 117 -4.12 -19.89 -40.51
C LEU A 117 -3.89 -20.84 -39.32
N SER A 118 -4.52 -22.01 -39.33
CA SER A 118 -4.34 -23.06 -38.32
C SER A 118 -2.89 -23.58 -38.22
N GLN A 119 -2.13 -23.53 -39.31
CA GLN A 119 -0.72 -23.90 -39.31
C GLN A 119 0.15 -22.80 -38.70
N LEU A 120 -0.19 -21.54 -38.93
CA LEU A 120 0.51 -20.40 -38.34
C LEU A 120 0.19 -20.26 -36.85
N ILE A 121 -1.08 -20.45 -36.49
CA ILE A 121 -1.61 -20.19 -35.15
C ILE A 121 -2.66 -21.25 -34.79
N PRO A 122 -2.23 -22.40 -34.27
CA PRO A 122 -3.15 -23.48 -33.90
C PRO A 122 -4.01 -23.15 -32.66
N ALA A 123 -3.62 -22.15 -31.87
CA ALA A 123 -4.30 -21.78 -30.62
C ALA A 123 -5.54 -20.89 -30.82
N ILE A 124 -5.77 -20.35 -32.03
CA ILE A 124 -6.91 -19.47 -32.30
C ILE A 124 -8.05 -20.25 -32.95
N ASP A 125 -9.23 -20.11 -32.36
CA ASP A 125 -10.49 -20.61 -32.92
C ASP A 125 -11.12 -19.54 -33.83
N ILE A 126 -11.00 -19.75 -35.15
CA ILE A 126 -11.53 -18.81 -36.16
C ILE A 126 -13.06 -18.82 -36.25
N SER A 127 -13.74 -19.84 -35.70
CA SER A 127 -15.21 -19.92 -35.71
C SER A 127 -15.87 -18.83 -34.87
N LYS A 128 -15.12 -18.25 -33.93
CA LYS A 128 -15.59 -17.15 -33.08
C LYS A 128 -15.45 -15.81 -33.81
N PRO A 129 -16.38 -14.87 -33.62
CA PRO A 129 -16.29 -13.53 -34.22
C PRO A 129 -15.05 -12.77 -33.75
N VAL A 130 -14.61 -13.03 -32.51
CA VAL A 130 -13.38 -12.50 -31.92
C VAL A 130 -12.72 -13.61 -31.13
N ALA A 131 -11.43 -13.83 -31.37
CA ALA A 131 -10.61 -14.75 -30.59
C ALA A 131 -9.24 -14.13 -30.32
N MET A 132 -8.63 -14.48 -29.19
CA MET A 132 -7.31 -14.00 -28.82
C MET A 132 -6.47 -15.15 -28.28
N ALA A 133 -5.17 -15.10 -28.52
CA ALA A 133 -4.20 -16.06 -27.98
C ALA A 133 -2.86 -15.38 -27.69
N ILE A 134 -2.01 -16.06 -26.92
CA ILE A 134 -0.61 -15.65 -26.71
C ILE A 134 0.29 -16.57 -27.52
N LEU A 135 1.15 -15.98 -28.34
CA LEU A 135 2.14 -16.69 -29.12
C LEU A 135 3.50 -16.57 -28.44
N PRO A 136 4.28 -17.65 -28.30
CA PRO A 136 5.64 -17.59 -27.77
C PRO A 136 6.59 -16.81 -28.70
N GLY A 137 6.25 -16.73 -29.98
CA GLY A 137 7.00 -16.01 -31.00
C GLY A 137 6.23 -15.99 -32.32
N THR A 138 6.76 -15.24 -33.27
CA THR A 138 6.28 -15.23 -34.67
C THR A 138 7.44 -15.62 -35.60
N PRO A 139 7.21 -16.08 -36.84
CA PRO A 139 8.29 -16.49 -37.74
C PRO A 139 9.39 -15.44 -37.93
N MET A 140 9.02 -14.16 -37.98
CA MET A 140 9.97 -13.03 -38.11
C MET A 140 10.55 -12.56 -36.77
N MET A 141 9.92 -12.92 -35.65
CA MET A 141 10.38 -12.59 -34.29
C MET A 141 10.19 -13.80 -33.35
N PRO A 142 10.99 -14.87 -33.48
CA PRO A 142 10.74 -16.15 -32.81
C PRO A 142 11.02 -16.10 -31.30
N LYS A 143 11.82 -15.13 -30.84
CA LYS A 143 12.22 -14.98 -29.43
C LYS A 143 11.36 -13.99 -28.65
N SER A 144 10.34 -13.41 -29.27
CA SER A 144 9.52 -12.36 -28.65
C SER A 144 8.06 -12.72 -28.72
N ALA A 145 7.45 -12.93 -27.55
CA ALA A 145 6.04 -13.27 -27.42
C ALA A 145 5.15 -12.18 -28.05
N ALA A 146 4.02 -12.58 -28.63
CA ALA A 146 3.04 -11.69 -29.24
C ALA A 146 1.64 -12.00 -28.73
N LEU A 147 0.81 -10.97 -28.63
CA LEU A 147 -0.63 -11.13 -28.54
C LEU A 147 -1.18 -11.31 -29.96
N ALA A 148 -2.08 -12.27 -30.11
CA ALA A 148 -2.65 -12.65 -31.38
C ALA A 148 -4.15 -12.38 -31.30
N LEU A 149 -4.69 -11.54 -32.19
CA LEU A 149 -6.10 -11.16 -32.23
C LEU A 149 -6.69 -11.57 -33.57
N TRP A 150 -7.78 -12.32 -33.53
CA TRP A 150 -8.61 -12.68 -34.67
C TRP A 150 -9.90 -11.87 -34.66
N VAL A 151 -10.26 -11.36 -35.83
CA VAL A 151 -11.52 -10.67 -36.07
C VAL A 151 -12.15 -11.22 -37.35
N GLY A 152 -13.23 -11.99 -37.18
CA GLY A 152 -14.00 -12.54 -38.28
C GLY A 152 -14.75 -11.47 -39.07
N LYS A 153 -14.88 -11.66 -40.38
CA LYS A 153 -15.67 -10.82 -41.27
C LYS A 153 -17.17 -11.08 -41.02
N PRO A 154 -18.00 -10.04 -40.85
CA PRO A 154 -19.44 -10.23 -40.73
C PRO A 154 -20.01 -10.96 -41.96
N GLY A 155 -20.70 -12.08 -41.75
CA GLY A 155 -21.31 -12.88 -42.82
C GLY A 155 -20.41 -13.96 -43.44
N ASP A 156 -19.13 -14.05 -43.06
CA ASP A 156 -18.23 -15.13 -43.47
C ASP A 156 -17.46 -15.66 -42.25
N GLN A 157 -17.71 -16.91 -41.88
CA GLN A 157 -17.14 -17.51 -40.66
C GLN A 157 -15.66 -17.86 -40.80
N ASN A 158 -15.12 -17.97 -42.02
CA ASN A 158 -13.75 -18.42 -42.25
C ASN A 158 -12.86 -17.33 -42.84
N SER A 159 -13.38 -16.14 -43.05
CA SER A 159 -12.62 -15.00 -43.56
C SER A 159 -12.58 -13.89 -42.53
N GLY A 160 -11.51 -13.10 -42.55
CA GLY A 160 -11.32 -12.06 -41.56
C GLY A 160 -9.88 -11.59 -41.51
N ILE A 161 -9.55 -10.93 -40.42
CA ILE A 161 -8.24 -10.29 -40.22
C ILE A 161 -7.62 -10.83 -38.96
N PHE A 162 -6.39 -11.26 -39.11
CA PHE A 162 -5.52 -11.64 -38.02
C PHE A 162 -4.51 -10.53 -37.75
N VAL A 163 -4.30 -10.20 -36.47
CA VAL A 163 -3.35 -9.17 -36.05
C VAL A 163 -2.40 -9.75 -35.02
N SER A 164 -1.11 -9.61 -35.29
CA SER A 164 -0.07 -9.87 -34.29
C SER A 164 0.35 -8.56 -33.63
N ILE A 165 0.37 -8.54 -32.31
CA ILE A 165 0.54 -7.35 -31.47
C ILE A 165 1.70 -7.59 -30.53
N ASN A 166 2.57 -6.61 -30.40
CA ASN A 166 3.63 -6.58 -29.41
C ASN A 166 3.04 -6.23 -28.03
N ALA A 167 3.17 -7.13 -27.06
CA ALA A 167 2.83 -6.82 -25.67
C ALA A 167 3.92 -5.90 -25.08
N ASN A 168 3.84 -4.61 -25.34
CA ASN A 168 4.79 -3.64 -24.80
C ASN A 168 4.48 -3.35 -23.32
N LEU A 169 5.10 -4.14 -22.44
CA LEU A 169 5.02 -3.95 -20.98
C LEU A 169 6.21 -3.17 -20.41
N THR A 170 7.11 -2.65 -21.26
CA THR A 170 8.34 -1.95 -20.84
C THR A 170 8.10 -0.77 -19.90
N PRO A 171 7.07 0.09 -20.09
CA PRO A 171 6.78 1.17 -19.15
C PRO A 171 6.51 0.67 -17.72
N TYR A 172 5.91 -0.52 -17.59
CA TYR A 172 5.59 -1.12 -16.30
C TYR A 172 6.81 -1.79 -15.65
N ILE A 173 7.80 -2.24 -16.43
CA ILE A 173 9.09 -2.71 -15.91
C ILE A 173 9.85 -1.54 -15.25
N LEU A 174 9.87 -0.37 -15.89
CA LEU A 174 10.48 0.84 -15.32
C LEU A 174 9.74 1.28 -14.06
N TYR A 175 8.41 1.15 -14.04
CA TYR A 175 7.61 1.44 -12.87
C TYR A 175 7.93 0.49 -11.69
N SER A 176 8.07 -0.83 -11.93
CA SER A 176 8.51 -1.79 -10.90
C SER A 176 9.93 -1.58 -10.41
N ALA A 177 10.84 -1.13 -11.27
CA ALA A 177 12.20 -0.83 -10.83
C ALA A 177 12.27 0.38 -9.89
N ARG A 178 11.31 1.31 -9.96
CA ARG A 178 11.26 2.49 -9.09
C ARG A 178 10.51 2.27 -7.77
N GLN A 179 9.64 1.27 -7.71
CA GLN A 179 8.72 1.04 -6.58
C GLN A 179 9.01 -0.32 -5.95
N ASN A 180 9.55 -0.31 -4.73
CA ASN A 180 9.93 -1.55 -4.02
C ASN A 180 8.76 -2.48 -3.69
N ASP A 181 7.52 -1.99 -3.71
CA ASP A 181 6.31 -2.76 -3.39
C ASP A 181 5.60 -3.38 -4.60
N PHE A 182 5.94 -2.97 -5.82
CA PHE A 182 5.32 -3.42 -7.06
C PHE A 182 6.18 -4.45 -7.78
N SER A 183 5.70 -5.69 -7.86
CA SER A 183 6.44 -6.81 -8.45
C SER A 183 6.25 -6.90 -9.96
N GLY A 184 5.08 -6.51 -10.47
CA GLY A 184 4.83 -6.49 -11.91
C GLY A 184 3.38 -6.68 -12.34
N ILE A 185 3.20 -6.78 -13.66
CA ILE A 185 1.91 -7.04 -14.32
C ILE A 185 2.04 -8.30 -15.17
N ALA A 186 0.97 -9.09 -15.26
CA ALA A 186 0.82 -10.11 -16.27
C ALA A 186 -0.46 -9.90 -17.10
N LEU A 187 -0.34 -10.04 -18.42
CA LEU A 187 -1.45 -10.10 -19.35
C LEU A 187 -1.71 -11.56 -19.67
N ALA A 188 -2.91 -12.05 -19.37
CA ALA A 188 -3.26 -13.46 -19.43
C ALA A 188 -4.45 -13.72 -20.33
N ILE A 189 -4.34 -14.79 -21.09
CA ILE A 189 -5.39 -15.38 -21.92
C ILE A 189 -5.39 -16.87 -21.59
N ASP A 190 -6.52 -17.35 -21.07
CA ASP A 190 -6.69 -18.72 -20.59
C ASP A 190 -5.57 -19.14 -19.61
N HIS A 191 -4.70 -20.08 -20.02
CA HIS A 191 -3.61 -20.66 -19.24
C HIS A 191 -2.23 -20.07 -19.57
N THR A 192 -2.18 -19.04 -20.41
CA THR A 192 -0.93 -18.41 -20.85
C THR A 192 -0.92 -16.94 -20.49
N ALA A 193 0.20 -16.45 -20.00
CA ALA A 193 0.40 -15.04 -19.71
C ALA A 193 1.79 -14.54 -20.09
N ILE A 194 1.84 -13.27 -20.50
CA ILE A 194 3.06 -12.48 -20.66
C ILE A 194 3.20 -11.63 -19.40
N SER A 195 4.33 -11.70 -18.72
CA SER A 195 4.57 -10.93 -17.50
C SER A 195 5.79 -10.02 -17.59
N THR A 196 5.86 -9.03 -16.70
CA THR A 196 7.02 -8.13 -16.58
C THR A 196 8.20 -8.73 -15.81
N PHE A 197 7.95 -9.80 -15.04
CA PHE A 197 8.93 -10.42 -14.14
C PHE A 197 9.58 -11.68 -14.72
N SER A 198 9.11 -12.17 -15.87
CA SER A 198 9.66 -13.33 -16.57
C SER A 198 9.81 -13.04 -18.05
N ASN A 199 10.89 -13.53 -18.65
CA ASN A 199 11.10 -13.45 -20.10
C ASN A 199 10.48 -14.64 -20.86
N ARG A 200 9.71 -15.49 -20.17
CA ARG A 200 9.00 -16.66 -20.71
C ARG A 200 7.51 -16.55 -20.41
N LEU A 201 6.71 -17.19 -21.26
CA LEU A 201 5.28 -17.37 -20.98
C LEU A 201 5.11 -18.11 -19.65
N VAL A 202 4.16 -17.65 -18.85
CA VAL A 202 3.86 -18.19 -17.51
C VAL A 202 2.38 -18.56 -17.46
N ASP A 203 2.04 -19.59 -16.67
CA ASP A 203 0.64 -19.87 -16.35
C ASP A 203 0.27 -19.14 -15.06
N PRO A 204 -0.70 -18.19 -15.10
CA PRO A 204 -1.22 -17.47 -13.94
C PRO A 204 -1.54 -18.36 -12.72
N GLN A 205 -1.99 -19.59 -12.96
CA GLN A 205 -2.44 -20.51 -11.91
C GLN A 205 -1.28 -21.20 -11.19
N THR A 206 -0.11 -21.29 -11.84
CA THR A 206 1.10 -21.93 -11.28
C THR A 206 1.98 -20.98 -10.48
N LEU A 207 1.69 -19.68 -10.54
CA LEU A 207 2.44 -18.66 -9.81
C LEU A 207 2.18 -18.78 -8.30
N HIS A 208 3.25 -18.91 -7.52
CA HIS A 208 3.19 -19.04 -6.06
C HIS A 208 2.51 -17.86 -5.36
N ASN A 209 2.53 -16.68 -5.97
CA ASN A 209 1.94 -15.47 -5.41
C ASN A 209 0.58 -15.21 -6.05
N ALA A 210 -0.46 -15.05 -5.23
CA ALA A 210 -1.75 -14.59 -5.71
C ALA A 210 -1.68 -13.13 -6.19
N PRO A 211 -2.41 -12.76 -7.25
CA PRO A 211 -2.49 -11.37 -7.69
C PRO A 211 -3.20 -10.50 -6.64
N ILE A 212 -2.70 -9.29 -6.40
CA ILE A 212 -3.32 -8.33 -5.47
C ILE A 212 -4.59 -7.71 -6.09
N ARG A 213 -4.56 -7.49 -7.41
CA ARG A 213 -5.70 -7.05 -8.21
C ARG A 213 -5.76 -7.81 -9.52
N GLN A 214 -6.98 -7.98 -10.02
CA GLN A 214 -7.23 -8.53 -11.35
C GLN A 214 -8.35 -7.74 -12.02
N ALA A 215 -8.24 -7.57 -13.34
CA ALA A 215 -9.28 -6.97 -14.16
C ALA A 215 -9.45 -7.77 -15.45
N GLN A 216 -10.68 -7.87 -15.95
CA GLN A 216 -10.98 -8.45 -17.26
C GLN A 216 -11.35 -7.33 -18.22
N ILE A 217 -10.75 -7.36 -19.42
CA ILE A 217 -11.06 -6.36 -20.46
C ILE A 217 -12.43 -6.70 -21.07
N GLU A 218 -13.33 -5.73 -21.09
CA GLU A 218 -14.66 -5.90 -21.68
C GLU A 218 -14.57 -6.25 -23.18
N GLY A 219 -15.32 -7.27 -23.59
CA GLY A 219 -15.37 -7.70 -24.99
C GLY A 219 -14.19 -8.56 -25.47
N LEU A 220 -13.20 -8.84 -24.62
CA LEU A 220 -12.02 -9.64 -24.96
C LEU A 220 -11.74 -10.71 -23.90
N PRO A 221 -11.20 -11.89 -24.28
CA PRO A 221 -10.76 -12.92 -23.33
C PRO A 221 -9.39 -12.58 -22.69
N LEU A 222 -9.16 -11.30 -22.40
CA LEU A 222 -7.89 -10.79 -21.85
C LEU A 222 -8.08 -10.39 -20.39
N LYS A 223 -7.26 -10.97 -19.51
CA LYS A 223 -7.18 -10.65 -18.08
C LYS A 223 -5.87 -9.96 -17.77
N VAL A 224 -5.92 -8.97 -16.89
CA VAL A 224 -4.76 -8.24 -16.36
C VAL A 224 -4.61 -8.62 -14.90
N TYR A 225 -3.45 -9.14 -14.54
CA TYR A 225 -3.09 -9.47 -13.16
C TYR A 225 -2.01 -8.52 -12.65
N LEU A 226 -2.22 -7.97 -11.46
CA LEU A 226 -1.27 -7.09 -10.79
C LEU A 226 -0.64 -7.83 -9.61
N TYR A 227 0.69 -7.91 -9.61
CA TYR A 227 1.49 -8.56 -8.58
C TYR A 227 2.28 -7.52 -7.79
N ALA A 228 2.25 -7.68 -6.48
CA ALA A 228 2.98 -6.83 -5.55
C ALA A 228 3.39 -7.64 -4.32
N ASN A 229 4.45 -7.19 -3.64
CA ASN A 229 5.00 -7.89 -2.48
C ASN A 229 4.02 -7.82 -1.30
N SER A 230 3.86 -8.87 -0.50
CA SER A 230 2.84 -8.90 0.57
C SER A 230 2.98 -7.74 1.57
N TRP A 231 4.20 -7.43 2.03
CA TRP A 231 4.46 -6.26 2.85
C TRP A 231 5.94 -5.84 2.81
N LEU A 232 6.21 -4.53 2.67
CA LEU A 232 7.58 -4.02 2.72
C LEU A 232 7.96 -3.72 4.17
N ALA A 233 8.99 -4.40 4.70
CA ALA A 233 9.45 -4.22 6.08
C ALA A 233 9.84 -2.76 6.39
N GLU A 234 10.27 -2.00 5.39
CA GLU A 234 10.59 -0.57 5.49
C GLU A 234 9.38 0.26 5.93
N ASN A 235 8.19 -0.01 5.39
CA ASN A 235 6.98 0.74 5.74
C ASN A 235 6.57 0.53 7.21
N THR A 236 6.77 -0.68 7.74
CA THR A 236 6.58 -0.98 9.17
C THR A 236 7.63 -0.31 10.04
N GLN A 237 8.88 -0.18 9.58
CA GLN A 237 9.92 0.53 10.31
C GLN A 237 9.59 2.01 10.45
N PHE A 238 9.12 2.69 9.39
CA PHE A 238 8.73 4.10 9.47
C PHE A 238 7.55 4.34 10.42
N ALA A 239 6.52 3.49 10.39
CA ALA A 239 5.39 3.60 11.32
C ALA A 239 5.81 3.40 12.78
N LEU A 240 6.72 2.46 13.03
CA LEU A 240 7.27 2.19 14.36
C LEU A 240 8.14 3.35 14.85
N LEU A 241 9.04 3.86 14.01
CA LEU A 241 9.91 5.00 14.34
C LEU A 241 9.09 6.25 14.69
N LEU A 242 8.07 6.57 13.88
CA LEU A 242 7.17 7.69 14.15
C LEU A 242 6.43 7.50 15.49
N GLY A 243 5.88 6.30 15.73
CA GLY A 243 5.20 5.97 16.99
C GLY A 243 6.12 6.15 18.20
N VAL A 244 7.36 5.65 18.14
CA VAL A 244 8.35 5.79 19.21
C VAL A 244 8.70 7.26 19.48
N VAL A 245 8.96 8.05 18.43
CA VAL A 245 9.29 9.47 18.58
C VAL A 245 8.13 10.26 19.20
N CYS A 246 6.91 10.08 18.70
CA CYS A 246 5.72 10.74 19.24
C CYS A 246 5.44 10.31 20.69
N GLY A 247 5.59 9.02 21.00
CA GLY A 247 5.43 8.49 22.35
C GLY A 247 6.46 9.01 23.35
N LEU A 248 7.73 9.10 22.95
CA LEU A 248 8.80 9.66 23.77
C LEU A 248 8.57 11.15 24.04
N LEU A 249 8.21 11.93 23.02
CA LEU A 249 7.93 13.36 23.17
C LEU A 249 6.72 13.60 24.08
N ALA A 250 5.62 12.86 23.88
CA ALA A 250 4.43 12.98 24.71
C ALA A 250 4.67 12.52 26.16
N GLY A 251 5.44 11.45 26.36
CA GLY A 251 5.88 11.00 27.67
C GLY A 251 6.73 12.06 28.37
N LEU A 252 7.79 12.56 27.74
CA LEU A 252 8.64 13.59 28.32
C LEU A 252 7.87 14.87 28.67
N LEU A 253 6.97 15.31 27.79
CA LEU A 253 6.08 16.45 28.04
C LEU A 253 5.17 16.20 29.25
N CYS A 254 4.54 15.02 29.32
CA CYS A 254 3.68 14.63 30.44
C CYS A 254 4.47 14.61 31.76
N TYR A 255 5.66 14.01 31.76
CA TYR A 255 6.56 14.00 32.91
C TYR A 255 6.91 15.43 33.35
N TYR A 256 7.32 16.29 32.41
CA TYR A 256 7.67 17.69 32.68
C TYR A 256 6.52 18.49 33.29
N VAL A 257 5.30 18.34 32.75
CA VAL A 257 4.12 19.02 33.29
C VAL A 257 3.75 18.50 34.69
N LEU A 258 3.83 17.18 34.91
CA LEU A 258 3.51 16.57 36.20
C LEU A 258 4.54 16.92 37.29
N THR A 259 5.82 17.04 36.95
CA THR A 259 6.86 17.46 37.90
C THR A 259 6.68 18.93 38.30
N ILE A 260 6.34 19.83 37.36
CA ILE A 260 6.03 21.23 37.67
C ILE A 260 4.76 21.37 38.52
N LYS A 261 3.73 20.56 38.27
CA LYS A 261 2.49 20.58 39.07
C LYS A 261 2.68 19.99 40.46
N SER A 262 3.64 19.09 40.63
CA SER A 262 3.95 18.45 41.93
C SER A 262 4.85 19.31 42.83
N ASP A 263 5.04 20.60 42.50
CA ASP A 263 5.85 21.50 43.32
C ASP A 263 5.28 21.61 44.75
N PRO A 264 6.00 21.13 45.77
CA PRO A 264 5.58 21.17 47.18
C PRO A 264 5.25 22.58 47.68
N ARG A 265 5.87 23.61 47.10
CA ARG A 265 5.69 25.01 47.51
C ARG A 265 4.24 25.44 47.29
N LYS A 266 3.65 25.04 46.16
CA LYS A 266 2.25 25.31 45.85
C LYS A 266 1.33 24.63 46.84
N SER A 267 1.62 23.39 47.21
CA SER A 267 0.84 22.63 48.20
C SER A 267 0.89 23.25 49.59
N ILE A 268 2.06 23.72 50.04
CA ILE A 268 2.20 24.42 51.33
C ILE A 268 1.44 25.75 51.31
N LEU A 269 1.60 26.56 50.26
CA LEU A 269 0.90 27.84 50.13
C LEU A 269 -0.62 27.66 50.11
N LEU A 270 -1.10 26.64 49.39
CA LEU A 270 -2.52 26.29 49.36
C LEU A 270 -3.01 25.81 50.74
N GLY A 271 -2.19 25.05 51.47
CA GLY A 271 -2.48 24.60 52.82
C GLY A 271 -2.60 25.74 53.83
N ILE A 272 -1.76 26.78 53.71
CA ILE A 272 -1.84 27.99 54.53
C ILE A 272 -3.13 28.75 54.19
N LYS A 273 -3.41 28.98 52.90
CA LYS A 273 -4.62 29.68 52.44
C LYS A 273 -5.91 29.00 52.89
N ASN A 274 -5.90 27.67 52.96
CA ASN A 274 -7.08 26.87 53.30
C ASN A 274 -7.14 26.47 54.79
N ASN A 275 -6.38 27.11 55.68
CA ASN A 275 -6.36 26.85 57.13
C ASN A 275 -6.17 25.36 57.48
N GLN A 276 -5.32 24.66 56.73
CA GLN A 276 -5.06 23.23 56.94
C GLN A 276 -4.00 22.96 58.03
N PHE A 277 -3.32 24.02 58.46
CA PHE A 277 -2.37 23.99 59.57
C PHE A 277 -3.09 24.33 60.86
N TYR A 278 -2.94 23.48 61.86
CA TYR A 278 -3.50 23.67 63.19
C TYR A 278 -2.43 23.43 64.25
N ILE A 279 -2.68 23.95 65.44
CA ILE A 279 -1.76 23.90 66.56
C ILE A 279 -2.29 22.87 67.55
N VAL A 280 -1.38 22.02 68.06
CA VAL A 280 -1.64 21.12 69.18
C VAL A 280 -0.69 21.46 70.32
N TYR A 281 -1.14 21.19 71.54
CA TYR A 281 -0.43 21.52 72.76
C TYR A 281 -0.04 20.23 73.48
N GLN A 282 1.26 20.00 73.65
CA GLN A 282 1.77 18.83 74.37
C GLN A 282 2.28 19.28 75.75
N PRO A 283 1.70 18.78 76.86
CA PRO A 283 2.13 19.20 78.19
C PRO A 283 3.52 18.64 78.53
N VAL A 284 4.37 19.48 79.08
CA VAL A 284 5.68 19.11 79.62
C VAL A 284 5.54 18.96 81.12
N VAL A 285 5.72 17.74 81.61
CA VAL A 285 5.51 17.38 83.02
C VAL A 285 6.88 17.25 83.71
N ASN A 286 7.01 17.85 84.88
CA ASN A 286 8.22 17.70 85.69
C ASN A 286 8.27 16.28 86.28
N ALA A 287 9.38 15.57 86.05
CA ALA A 287 9.51 14.15 86.39
C ALA A 287 9.47 13.85 87.89
N GLN A 288 9.87 14.81 88.74
CA GLN A 288 9.91 14.63 90.20
C GLN A 288 8.59 14.99 90.87
N THR A 289 7.92 16.05 90.38
CA THR A 289 6.71 16.59 91.01
C THR A 289 5.42 16.16 90.31
N LEU A 290 5.52 15.55 89.12
CA LEU A 290 4.41 15.17 88.25
C LEU A 290 3.44 16.31 87.93
N ARG A 291 3.85 17.56 88.12
CA ARG A 291 3.06 18.75 87.76
C ARG A 291 3.44 19.24 86.38
N ILE A 292 2.45 19.77 85.66
CA ILE A 292 2.66 20.43 84.37
C ILE A 292 3.52 21.67 84.61
N SER A 293 4.69 21.73 83.99
CA SER A 293 5.63 22.84 84.12
C SER A 293 5.69 23.72 82.86
N GLY A 294 5.12 23.26 81.76
CA GLY A 294 5.04 24.02 80.53
C GLY A 294 4.24 23.27 79.47
N VAL A 295 4.16 23.87 78.29
CA VAL A 295 3.47 23.31 77.13
C VAL A 295 4.33 23.55 75.90
N GLU A 296 4.57 22.48 75.13
CA GLU A 296 5.17 22.57 73.81
C GLU A 296 4.08 22.77 72.75
N VAL A 297 4.26 23.80 71.92
CA VAL A 297 3.35 24.14 70.83
C VAL A 297 3.83 23.46 69.56
N LEU A 298 3.03 22.54 69.02
CA LEU A 298 3.38 21.79 67.82
C LEU A 298 2.43 22.13 66.68
N MET A 299 3.00 22.46 65.52
CA MET A 299 2.22 22.62 64.30
C MET A 299 1.95 21.26 63.66
N ARG A 300 0.70 21.05 63.22
CA ARG A 300 0.24 19.87 62.51
C ARG A 300 -0.42 20.29 61.20
N TRP A 301 -0.24 19.48 60.16
CA TRP A 301 -0.88 19.70 58.87
C TRP A 301 -1.88 18.58 58.58
N ARG A 302 -3.15 18.94 58.43
CA ARG A 302 -4.21 18.03 57.97
C ARG A 302 -4.39 18.18 56.46
N HIS A 303 -3.72 17.33 55.70
CA HIS A 303 -3.82 17.36 54.24
C HIS A 303 -5.15 16.74 53.78
N PRO A 304 -5.90 17.38 52.84
CA PRO A 304 -7.24 16.96 52.46
C PRO A 304 -7.32 15.54 51.88
N VAL A 305 -6.24 15.07 51.25
CA VAL A 305 -6.16 13.75 50.61
C VAL A 305 -5.37 12.73 51.45
N VAL A 306 -4.41 13.18 52.26
CA VAL A 306 -3.42 12.30 52.92
C VAL A 306 -3.72 12.12 54.42
N GLY A 307 -4.51 13.01 55.01
CA GLY A 307 -4.78 13.03 56.45
C GLY A 307 -3.70 13.79 57.23
N GLU A 308 -3.49 13.41 58.48
CA GLU A 308 -2.47 14.03 59.33
C GLU A 308 -1.05 13.63 58.90
N ILE A 309 -0.23 14.63 58.59
CA ILE A 309 1.17 14.42 58.21
C ILE A 309 2.05 14.47 59.47
N PRO A 310 2.86 13.43 59.75
CA PRO A 310 3.77 13.41 60.89
C PRO A 310 4.80 14.55 60.80
N PRO A 311 5.15 15.19 61.94
CA PRO A 311 6.08 16.32 61.97
C PRO A 311 7.47 16.00 61.40
N THR A 312 7.92 14.75 61.51
CA THR A 312 9.20 14.29 60.98
C THR A 312 9.30 14.50 59.46
N PHE A 313 8.19 14.39 58.72
CA PHE A 313 8.17 14.56 57.26
C PHE A 313 8.27 16.04 56.83
N LEU A 314 7.70 16.95 57.63
CA LEU A 314 7.77 18.39 57.38
C LEU A 314 9.21 18.93 57.48
N LEU A 315 10.00 18.39 58.41
CA LEU A 315 11.38 18.82 58.66
C LEU A 315 12.40 18.24 57.67
N THR A 316 12.08 17.10 57.04
CA THR A 316 12.94 16.47 56.03
C THR A 316 12.85 17.10 54.64
N TRP A 317 11.96 18.08 54.44
CA TRP A 317 11.85 18.74 53.14
C TRP A 317 13.07 19.66 52.92
N PRO A 318 13.74 19.61 51.76
CA PRO A 318 14.90 20.45 51.50
C PRO A 318 14.56 21.93 51.70
N LYS A 319 15.24 22.57 52.65
CA LYS A 319 15.23 24.03 52.76
C LYS A 319 15.91 24.58 51.50
N PRO A 320 15.34 25.61 50.86
CA PRO A 320 16.00 26.25 49.73
C PRO A 320 17.37 26.76 50.20
N SER A 321 18.43 26.42 49.46
CA SER A 321 19.68 27.17 49.53
C SER A 321 19.33 28.62 49.21
N ARG A 322 19.54 29.50 50.20
CA ARG A 322 19.53 30.95 49.95
C ARG A 322 20.62 31.31 48.97
#